data_AF-W5Y3Q8-F1
#
_entry.id   AF-W5Y3Q8-F1
#
_cell.length_a   1.000
_cell.length_b   1.000
_cell.length_c   1.000
_cell.angle_alpha   90.00
_cell.angle_beta   90.00
_cell.angle_gamma   90.00
#
_symmetry.space_group_name_H-M   'P 1'
#
loop_
_entity.id
_entity.type
_entity.pdbx_description
1 polymer ?
#
loop_
_entity_poly.entity_id
_entity_poly.type
_entity_poly.pdbx_seq_one_letter_code
_entity_poly.pdbx_strand_id
1 'polypeptide(L)'
;MLELFMYPVSAVMKAWHILLTSGLGINDSTAWALSLFGLVVTVRAIIAPFSWMQLKAGRITVLMRPKLRKLEKEYEKNPNADTLEHYQQRQKEIREEYGYNMSAGCVPALIQIPTFLGLYQVLLRMARPAEGLDSQVHAPIGMLSGGDVTSFLQSRIADIPLPAYSKLGDAELAHLGTTAQAVHDFTLPFVLAACVFTFLNMVMSVIRNGYSLDRDSKLAIRLNRFLLAMILLAPWAIYNGGVNGPIPVAIVLYWVANNLWTLIQNAILYTGIRLKYPYDEDYLEFQRERKAAIKQAKVESKQEDKLLKQLKRKARRDEAAKEEYEELLAKRKQAQEDAKALRKQKSTAMRELSARRREEKAKEKAGEDPQPSQDEEEA
;
A
#
# COMPACT_ATOMS: atom_id res chain seq x y z
N MET A 1 24.04 9.93 0.62
CA MET A 1 22.95 9.28 1.40
C MET A 1 22.51 7.94 0.80
N LEU A 2 22.25 7.83 -0.51
CA LEU A 2 21.87 6.55 -1.14
C LEU A 2 23.00 5.50 -1.19
N GLU A 3 24.27 5.93 -1.15
CA GLU A 3 25.42 5.01 -1.17
C GLU A 3 25.43 4.04 0.00
N LEU A 4 24.98 4.48 1.19
CA LEU A 4 24.84 3.64 2.37
C LEU A 4 23.98 2.39 2.11
N PHE A 5 22.96 2.51 1.26
CA PHE A 5 22.08 1.40 0.90
C PHE A 5 22.63 0.51 -0.22
N MET A 6 23.60 1.00 -1.00
CA MET A 6 24.22 0.21 -2.07
C MET A 6 25.21 -0.84 -1.52
N TYR A 7 25.96 -0.52 -0.46
CA TYR A 7 26.92 -1.46 0.17
C TYR A 7 26.29 -2.80 0.59
N PRO A 8 25.21 -2.85 1.39
CA PRO A 8 24.61 -4.12 1.77
C PRO A 8 24.00 -4.87 0.58
N VAL A 9 23.43 -4.15 -0.41
CA VAL A 9 22.86 -4.79 -1.60
C VAL A 9 23.94 -5.42 -2.48
N SER A 10 25.00 -4.68 -2.77
CA SER A 10 26.16 -5.16 -3.53
C SER A 10 26.89 -6.30 -2.81
N ALA A 11 26.96 -6.26 -1.47
CA ALA A 11 27.50 -7.36 -0.66
C ALA A 11 26.70 -8.66 -0.84
N VAL A 12 25.36 -8.57 -0.77
CA VAL A 12 24.49 -9.74 -0.96
C VAL A 12 24.61 -10.28 -2.38
N MET A 13 24.66 -9.41 -3.40
CA MET A 13 24.88 -9.83 -4.78
C MET A 13 26.20 -10.59 -4.94
N LYS A 14 27.29 -10.02 -4.43
CA LYS A 14 28.62 -10.65 -4.48
C LYS A 14 28.65 -11.98 -3.74
N ALA A 15 28.04 -12.06 -2.55
CA ALA A 15 27.97 -13.28 -1.77
C ALA A 15 27.23 -14.40 -2.52
N TRP A 16 26.10 -14.09 -3.15
CA TRP A 16 25.40 -15.05 -4.01
C TRP A 16 26.24 -15.46 -5.21
N HIS A 17 26.90 -14.51 -5.87
CA HIS A 17 27.73 -14.81 -7.03
C HIS A 17 28.86 -15.78 -6.67
N ILE A 18 29.62 -15.49 -5.61
CA ILE A 18 30.68 -16.35 -5.10
C ILE A 18 30.13 -17.72 -4.68
N LEU A 19 28.98 -17.76 -4.00
CA LEU A 19 28.37 -19.03 -3.59
C LEU A 19 27.99 -19.90 -4.80
N LEU A 20 27.45 -19.29 -5.86
CA LEU A 20 27.03 -20.00 -7.07
C LEU A 20 28.23 -20.46 -7.90
N THR A 21 29.26 -19.62 -8.06
CA THR A 21 30.46 -19.98 -8.84
C THR A 21 31.37 -20.92 -8.07
N SER A 22 31.83 -20.53 -6.87
CA SER A 22 32.81 -21.29 -6.08
C SER A 22 32.17 -22.45 -5.33
N GLY A 23 30.92 -22.31 -4.89
CA GLY A 23 30.23 -23.36 -4.13
C GLY A 23 29.54 -24.41 -5.00
N LEU A 24 28.89 -23.99 -6.09
CA LEU A 24 28.08 -24.88 -6.95
C LEU A 24 28.66 -25.09 -8.36
N GLY A 25 29.78 -24.45 -8.70
CA GLY A 25 30.42 -24.59 -10.02
C GLY A 25 29.59 -24.03 -11.17
N ILE A 26 28.64 -23.14 -10.89
CA ILE A 26 27.79 -22.53 -11.91
C ILE A 26 28.61 -21.52 -12.71
N ASN A 27 28.39 -21.48 -14.03
CA ASN A 27 29.09 -20.52 -14.88
C ASN A 27 28.77 -19.07 -14.46
N ASP A 28 29.71 -18.17 -14.73
CA ASP A 28 29.66 -16.76 -14.30
C ASP A 28 28.37 -16.05 -14.74
N SER A 29 27.95 -16.26 -15.99
CA SER A 29 26.75 -15.60 -16.52
C SER A 29 25.46 -16.03 -15.81
N THR A 30 25.30 -17.34 -15.59
CA THR A 30 24.15 -17.90 -14.90
C THR A 30 24.20 -17.56 -13.42
N ALA A 31 25.39 -17.50 -12.83
CA ALA A 31 25.60 -17.09 -11.45
C ALA A 31 25.14 -15.64 -11.23
N TRP A 32 25.48 -14.70 -12.11
CA TRP A 32 24.97 -13.33 -12.02
C TRP A 32 23.45 -13.25 -12.12
N ALA A 33 22.86 -13.95 -13.09
CA ALA A 33 21.42 -14.02 -13.26
C ALA A 33 20.70 -14.54 -12.01
N LEU A 34 21.18 -15.66 -11.44
CA LEU A 34 20.63 -16.25 -10.23
C LEU A 34 20.94 -15.40 -8.99
N SER A 35 22.04 -14.64 -8.97
CA SER A 35 22.36 -13.70 -7.90
C SER A 35 21.34 -12.57 -7.80
N LEU A 36 20.77 -12.12 -8.93
CA LEU A 36 19.65 -11.17 -8.93
C LEU A 36 18.44 -11.75 -8.19
N PHE A 37 18.11 -13.02 -8.45
CA PHE A 37 17.01 -13.71 -7.75
C PHE A 37 17.34 -13.93 -6.27
N GLY A 38 18.53 -14.44 -5.96
CA GLY A 38 19.00 -14.68 -4.59
C GLY A 38 18.97 -13.41 -3.74
N LEU A 39 19.38 -12.28 -4.30
CA LEU A 39 19.29 -10.97 -3.67
C LEU A 39 17.85 -10.59 -3.29
N VAL A 40 16.89 -10.78 -4.20
CA VAL A 40 15.46 -10.55 -3.90
C VAL A 40 15.03 -11.42 -2.72
N VAL A 41 15.33 -12.72 -2.77
CA VAL A 41 14.96 -13.67 -1.72
C VAL A 41 15.56 -13.26 -0.38
N THR A 42 16.86 -12.95 -0.33
CA THR A 42 17.56 -12.55 0.91
C THR A 42 16.96 -11.29 1.52
N VAL A 43 16.84 -10.22 0.73
CA VAL A 43 16.30 -8.94 1.21
C VAL A 43 14.88 -9.12 1.73
N ARG A 44 14.05 -9.89 1.01
CA ARG A 44 12.67 -10.12 1.39
C ARG A 44 12.50 -11.04 2.58
N ALA A 45 13.40 -12.01 2.76
CA ALA A 45 13.44 -12.84 3.96
C ALA A 45 13.77 -11.99 5.21
N ILE A 46 14.74 -11.07 5.10
CA ILE A 46 15.08 -10.14 6.19
C ILE A 46 13.90 -9.21 6.54
N ILE A 47 13.16 -8.73 5.53
CA ILE A 47 12.01 -7.83 5.72
C ILE A 47 10.72 -8.60 6.09
N ALA A 48 10.67 -9.92 5.91
CA ALA A 48 9.49 -10.75 6.17
C ALA A 48 8.89 -10.60 7.59
N PRO A 49 9.66 -10.56 8.70
CA PRO A 49 9.09 -10.34 10.04
C PRO A 49 8.35 -9.00 10.15
N PHE A 50 8.90 -7.92 9.59
CA PHE A 50 8.24 -6.62 9.57
C PHE A 50 6.96 -6.64 8.72
N SER A 51 6.99 -7.36 7.59
CA SER A 51 5.81 -7.57 6.75
C SER A 51 4.72 -8.33 7.52
N TRP A 52 5.09 -9.36 8.28
CA TRP A 52 4.16 -10.07 9.16
C TRP A 52 3.53 -9.16 10.20
N MET A 53 4.32 -8.31 10.86
CA MET A 53 3.82 -7.34 11.84
C MET A 53 2.79 -6.37 11.22
N GLN A 54 3.05 -5.86 10.01
CA GLN A 54 2.12 -4.99 9.30
C GLN A 54 0.81 -5.69 8.94
N LEU A 55 0.89 -6.94 8.49
CA LEU A 55 -0.30 -7.73 8.16
C LEU A 55 -1.13 -8.08 9.40
N LYS A 56 -0.46 -8.41 10.52
CA LYS A 56 -1.09 -8.60 11.82
C LYS A 56 -1.80 -7.33 12.27
N ALA A 57 -1.15 -6.17 12.20
CA ALA A 57 -1.76 -4.89 12.56
C ALA A 57 -3.01 -4.61 11.72
N GLY A 58 -2.93 -4.82 10.41
CA GLY A 58 -4.08 -4.69 9.52
C GLY A 58 -5.21 -5.66 9.86
N ARG A 59 -4.90 -6.91 10.23
CA ARG A 59 -5.89 -7.90 10.69
C ARG A 59 -6.58 -7.46 11.99
N ILE A 60 -5.82 -6.96 12.96
CA ILE A 60 -6.34 -6.46 14.23
C ILE A 60 -7.27 -5.27 13.99
N THR A 61 -6.89 -4.31 13.13
CA THR A 61 -7.78 -3.21 12.73
C THR A 61 -9.10 -3.70 12.18
N VAL A 62 -9.11 -4.83 11.47
CA VAL A 62 -10.33 -5.40 10.94
C VAL A 62 -11.22 -5.97 12.04
N LEU A 63 -10.65 -6.71 12.99
CA LEU A 63 -11.37 -7.30 14.12
C LEU A 63 -11.91 -6.27 15.12
N MET A 64 -11.23 -5.13 15.29
CA MET A 64 -11.69 -4.06 16.20
C MET A 64 -12.88 -3.25 15.65
N ARG A 65 -13.14 -3.28 14.34
CA ARG A 65 -14.17 -2.44 13.68
C ARG A 65 -15.57 -2.54 14.30
N PRO A 66 -16.10 -3.72 14.62
CA PRO A 66 -17.44 -3.83 15.19
C PRO A 66 -17.55 -3.07 16.51
N LYS A 67 -16.59 -3.25 17.43
CA LYS A 67 -16.55 -2.53 18.72
C LYS A 67 -16.41 -1.02 18.52
N LEU A 68 -15.48 -0.59 17.66
CA LEU A 68 -15.29 0.83 17.37
C LEU A 68 -16.56 1.47 16.77
N ARG A 69 -17.30 0.74 15.93
CA ARG A 69 -18.55 1.23 15.34
C ARG A 69 -19.70 1.28 16.34
N LYS A 70 -19.78 0.33 17.28
CA LYS A 70 -20.75 0.38 18.38
C LYS A 70 -20.51 1.62 19.25
N LEU A 71 -19.26 1.86 19.63
CA LEU A 71 -18.84 3.04 20.38
C LEU A 71 -19.14 4.36 19.63
N GLU A 72 -18.90 4.40 18.32
CA GLU A 72 -19.23 5.59 17.51
C GLU A 72 -20.74 5.88 17.48
N LYS A 73 -21.60 4.86 17.39
CA LYS A 73 -23.06 5.03 17.43
C LYS A 73 -23.56 5.54 18.77
N GLU A 74 -22.92 5.16 19.87
CA GLU A 74 -23.25 5.66 21.21
C GLU A 74 -22.93 7.15 21.32
N TYR A 75 -21.73 7.56 20.87
CA TYR A 75 -21.33 8.97 20.83
C TYR A 75 -22.23 9.82 19.91
N GLU A 76 -22.69 9.28 18.79
CA GLU A 76 -23.57 9.99 17.86
C GLU A 76 -24.90 10.43 18.46
N LYS A 77 -25.37 9.77 19.52
CA LYS A 77 -26.63 10.12 20.18
C LYS A 77 -26.52 11.42 20.99
N ASN A 78 -25.36 11.72 21.55
CA ASN A 78 -25.16 12.93 22.36
C ASN A 78 -23.72 13.45 22.25
N PRO A 79 -23.36 14.12 21.14
CA PRO A 79 -22.00 14.62 20.97
C PRO A 79 -21.79 15.93 21.74
N ASN A 80 -21.07 15.85 22.85
CA ASN A 80 -20.55 16.99 23.62
C ASN A 80 -19.05 16.79 23.91
N ALA A 81 -18.41 17.74 24.61
CA ALA A 81 -16.97 17.66 24.91
C ALA A 81 -16.62 16.48 25.84
N ASP A 82 -17.41 16.25 26.88
CA ASP A 82 -17.16 15.20 27.89
C ASP A 82 -17.34 13.79 27.29
N THR A 83 -18.41 13.59 26.53
CA THR A 83 -18.62 12.34 25.78
C THR A 83 -17.55 12.11 24.71
N LEU A 84 -16.96 13.18 24.15
CA LEU A 84 -15.87 13.05 23.17
C LEU A 84 -14.57 12.61 23.85
N GLU A 85 -14.31 13.08 25.07
CA GLU A 85 -13.20 12.63 25.90
C GLU A 85 -13.36 11.14 26.24
N HIS A 86 -14.51 10.76 26.80
CA HIS A 86 -14.83 9.36 27.11
C HIS A 86 -14.75 8.48 25.85
N TYR A 87 -15.24 8.97 24.70
CA TYR A 87 -15.11 8.30 23.41
C TYR A 87 -13.65 8.06 23.01
N GLN A 88 -12.78 9.07 23.15
CA GLN A 88 -11.35 8.93 22.82
C GLN A 88 -10.62 7.97 23.76
N GLN A 89 -10.98 8.01 25.04
CA GLN A 89 -10.43 7.13 26.07
C GLN A 89 -10.85 5.68 25.84
N ARG A 90 -12.16 5.42 25.68
CA ARG A 90 -12.67 4.07 25.38
C ARG A 90 -12.14 3.55 24.04
N GLN A 91 -11.96 4.41 23.04
CA GLN A 91 -11.27 4.03 21.80
C GLN A 91 -9.83 3.57 22.04
N LYS A 92 -9.10 4.23 22.94
CA LYS A 92 -7.72 3.89 23.28
C LYS A 92 -7.67 2.54 24.01
N GLU A 93 -8.55 2.33 24.98
CA GLU A 93 -8.68 1.06 25.69
C GLU A 93 -9.02 -0.09 24.73
N ILE A 94 -9.98 0.10 23.81
CA ILE A 94 -10.28 -0.92 22.78
C ILE A 94 -9.04 -1.23 21.93
N ARG A 95 -8.22 -0.24 21.58
CA ARG A 95 -6.97 -0.51 20.84
C ARG A 95 -5.97 -1.31 21.68
N GLU A 96 -5.88 -1.03 22.97
CA GLU A 96 -5.00 -1.71 23.92
C GLU A 96 -5.46 -3.15 24.20
N GLU A 97 -6.76 -3.38 24.38
CA GLU A 97 -7.39 -4.71 24.52
C GLU A 97 -6.98 -5.66 23.38
N TYR A 98 -6.84 -5.12 22.16
CA TYR A 98 -6.44 -5.90 20.98
C TYR A 98 -4.92 -5.87 20.70
N GLY A 99 -4.12 -5.21 21.54
CA GLY A 99 -2.68 -5.07 21.36
C GLY A 99 -2.30 -4.35 20.07
N TYR A 100 -3.08 -3.34 19.66
CA TYR A 100 -2.86 -2.59 18.43
C TYR A 100 -1.72 -1.58 18.58
N ASN A 101 -0.68 -1.73 17.75
CA ASN A 101 0.47 -0.81 17.70
C ASN A 101 0.48 -0.01 16.39
N MET A 102 0.43 1.33 16.47
CA MET A 102 0.37 2.20 15.28
C MET A 102 1.67 2.18 14.46
N SER A 103 2.83 2.07 15.11
CA SER A 103 4.15 2.02 14.45
C SER A 103 4.33 0.78 13.57
N ALA A 104 3.69 -0.34 13.92
CA ALA A 104 3.78 -1.58 13.15
C ALA A 104 3.26 -1.44 11.70
N GLY A 105 2.45 -0.42 11.41
CA GLY A 105 1.88 -0.18 10.08
C GLY A 105 2.81 0.52 9.08
N CYS A 106 3.69 1.41 9.54
CA CYS A 106 4.52 2.27 8.68
C CYS A 106 5.98 1.80 8.52
N VAL A 107 6.48 1.02 9.47
CA VAL A 107 7.88 0.53 9.48
C VAL A 107 8.29 -0.18 8.17
N PRO A 108 7.48 -1.06 7.56
CA PRO A 108 7.91 -1.75 6.35
C PRO A 108 8.17 -0.81 5.19
N ALA A 109 7.35 0.24 5.01
CA ALA A 109 7.53 1.20 3.93
C ALA A 109 8.84 2.00 4.10
N LEU A 110 9.19 2.36 5.33
CA LEU A 110 10.43 3.08 5.66
C LEU A 110 11.68 2.25 5.36
N ILE A 111 11.63 0.93 5.52
CA ILE A 111 12.74 0.03 5.19
C ILE A 111 12.74 -0.31 3.69
N GLN A 112 11.56 -0.52 3.11
CA GLN A 112 11.39 -1.00 1.73
C GLN A 112 11.82 0.03 0.68
N ILE A 113 11.47 1.32 0.86
CA ILE A 113 11.77 2.36 -0.14
C ILE A 113 13.29 2.55 -0.30
N PRO A 114 14.08 2.79 0.77
CA PRO A 114 15.53 2.94 0.64
C PRO A 114 16.21 1.69 0.09
N THR A 115 15.75 0.50 0.50
CA THR A 115 16.29 -0.78 0.01
C THR A 115 16.06 -0.95 -1.49
N PHE A 116 14.86 -0.62 -1.99
CA PHE A 116 14.56 -0.63 -3.42
C PHE A 116 15.42 0.37 -4.19
N LEU A 117 15.59 1.60 -3.67
CA LEU A 117 16.42 2.60 -4.32
C LEU A 117 17.89 2.18 -4.39
N GLY A 118 18.45 1.61 -3.31
CA GLY A 118 19.81 1.09 -3.27
C GLY A 118 20.02 -0.03 -4.29
N LEU A 119 19.08 -0.98 -4.35
CA LEU A 119 19.10 -2.06 -5.32
C LEU A 119 19.03 -1.58 -6.77
N TYR A 120 18.06 -0.71 -7.07
CA TYR A 120 17.91 -0.17 -8.41
C TYR A 120 19.17 0.59 -8.84
N GLN A 121 19.80 1.34 -7.94
CA GLN A 121 21.05 2.04 -8.20
C GLN A 121 22.22 1.08 -8.47
N VAL A 122 22.38 0.01 -7.69
CA VAL A 122 23.43 -0.99 -7.93
C VAL A 122 23.26 -1.60 -9.33
N LEU A 123 22.07 -2.11 -9.65
CA LEU A 123 21.82 -2.75 -10.96
C LEU A 123 21.96 -1.76 -12.11
N LEU A 124 21.47 -0.53 -11.96
CA LEU A 124 21.57 0.47 -13.00
C LEU A 124 23.02 0.88 -13.25
N ARG A 125 23.83 1.07 -12.20
CA ARG A 125 25.25 1.43 -12.34
C ARG A 125 26.10 0.28 -12.89
N MET A 126 25.76 -0.96 -12.55
CA MET A 126 26.40 -2.14 -13.13
C MET A 126 26.07 -2.28 -14.62
N ALA A 127 24.81 -2.04 -15.00
CA ALA A 127 24.39 -2.14 -16.40
C ALA A 127 24.72 -0.89 -17.23
N ARG A 128 25.01 0.24 -16.58
CA ARG A 128 25.39 1.52 -17.17
C ARG A 128 26.52 2.17 -16.37
N PRO A 129 27.74 1.61 -16.47
CA PRO A 129 28.92 2.23 -15.88
C PRO A 129 29.10 3.65 -16.45
N ALA A 130 29.52 4.59 -15.61
CA ALA A 130 29.75 5.97 -16.03
C ALA A 130 30.93 6.09 -17.01
N GLU A 131 31.85 5.13 -16.94
CA GLU A 131 33.03 4.97 -17.77
C GLU A 131 32.71 4.44 -19.18
N GLY A 132 31.46 4.03 -19.43
CA GLY A 132 31.03 3.40 -20.67
C GLY A 132 31.17 1.87 -20.66
N LEU A 133 30.43 1.21 -21.54
CA LEU A 133 30.38 -0.26 -21.64
C LEU A 133 31.73 -0.88 -22.08
N ASP A 134 32.57 -0.12 -22.79
CA ASP A 134 33.84 -0.58 -23.37
C ASP A 134 35.06 -0.30 -22.48
N SER A 135 34.87 0.35 -21.32
CA SER A 135 35.98 0.63 -20.43
C SER A 135 36.58 -0.67 -19.87
N GLN A 136 37.91 -0.80 -19.87
CA GLN A 136 38.58 -1.94 -19.26
C GLN A 136 38.66 -1.85 -17.73
N VAL A 137 38.41 -0.65 -17.18
CA VAL A 137 38.45 -0.38 -15.75
C VAL A 137 37.15 0.30 -15.36
N HIS A 138 36.40 -0.33 -14.45
CA HIS A 138 35.19 0.24 -13.86
C HIS A 138 35.43 0.53 -12.38
N ALA A 139 34.86 1.63 -11.90
CA ALA A 139 34.85 1.94 -10.49
C ALA A 139 34.07 0.87 -9.69
N PRO A 140 34.47 0.61 -8.44
CA PRO A 140 33.73 -0.30 -7.56
C PRO A 140 32.33 0.24 -7.24
N ILE A 141 31.36 -0.65 -7.14
CA ILE A 141 29.97 -0.33 -6.78
C ILE A 141 29.67 -0.96 -5.42
N GLY A 142 29.84 -0.17 -4.35
CA GLY A 142 29.74 -0.67 -2.99
C GLY A 142 30.81 -1.74 -2.71
N MET A 143 30.40 -2.99 -2.52
CA MET A 143 31.29 -4.14 -2.28
C MET A 143 31.67 -4.91 -3.55
N LEU A 144 31.08 -4.55 -4.69
CA LEU A 144 31.46 -5.10 -5.98
C LEU A 144 32.72 -4.37 -6.47
N SER A 145 33.76 -5.14 -6.76
CA SER A 145 34.99 -4.64 -7.36
C SER A 145 34.79 -4.30 -8.83
N GLY A 146 35.73 -3.56 -9.43
CA GLY A 146 35.70 -3.29 -10.88
C GLY A 146 35.67 -4.57 -11.71
N GLY A 147 36.39 -5.62 -11.28
CA GLY A 147 36.36 -6.94 -11.93
C GLY A 147 35.00 -7.62 -11.84
N ASP A 148 34.28 -7.48 -10.72
CA ASP A 148 32.91 -8.01 -10.59
C ASP A 148 31.97 -7.29 -11.57
N VAL A 149 32.15 -5.97 -11.76
CA VAL A 149 31.37 -5.18 -12.73
C VAL A 149 31.68 -5.61 -14.16
N THR A 150 32.96 -5.79 -14.52
CA THR A 150 33.36 -6.29 -15.85
C THR A 150 32.76 -7.67 -16.14
N SER A 151 32.85 -8.60 -15.18
CA SER A 151 32.28 -9.95 -15.29
C SER A 151 30.76 -9.91 -15.47
N PHE A 152 30.06 -9.04 -14.74
CA PHE A 152 28.62 -8.81 -14.96
C PHE A 152 28.32 -8.24 -16.35
N LEU A 153 29.08 -7.28 -16.85
CA LEU A 153 28.85 -6.68 -18.18
C LEU A 153 29.03 -7.69 -19.32
N GLN A 154 29.92 -8.67 -19.14
CA GLN A 154 30.17 -9.75 -20.10
C GLN A 154 29.12 -10.87 -20.03
N SER A 155 28.29 -10.89 -18.98
CA SER A 155 27.34 -11.97 -18.75
C SER A 155 26.19 -12.02 -19.76
N ARG A 156 25.82 -13.22 -20.18
CA ARG A 156 24.78 -13.48 -21.20
C ARG A 156 23.80 -14.55 -20.75
N ILE A 157 22.52 -14.38 -21.07
CA ILE A 157 21.50 -15.43 -20.97
C ILE A 157 20.90 -15.63 -22.35
N ALA A 158 20.92 -16.87 -22.84
CA ALA A 158 20.46 -17.19 -24.21
C ALA A 158 21.08 -16.24 -25.25
N ASP A 159 22.40 -16.02 -25.14
CA ASP A 159 23.22 -15.10 -25.95
C ASP A 159 22.90 -13.60 -25.82
N ILE A 160 21.88 -13.23 -25.04
CA ILE A 160 21.51 -11.84 -24.77
C ILE A 160 22.31 -11.30 -23.57
N PRO A 161 23.09 -10.21 -23.75
CA PRO A 161 23.81 -9.58 -22.65
C PRO A 161 22.88 -9.03 -21.57
N LEU A 162 23.21 -9.26 -20.30
CA LEU A 162 22.49 -8.69 -19.16
C LEU A 162 22.43 -7.15 -19.12
N PRO A 163 23.47 -6.39 -19.53
CA PRO A 163 23.39 -4.92 -19.55
C PRO A 163 22.61 -4.34 -20.74
N ALA A 164 22.32 -5.15 -21.77
CA ALA A 164 21.69 -4.66 -22.99
C ALA A 164 20.24 -4.18 -22.75
N TYR A 165 19.80 -3.20 -23.54
CA TYR A 165 18.42 -2.72 -23.58
C TYR A 165 18.05 -2.22 -24.98
N SER A 166 16.78 -2.29 -25.34
CA SER A 166 16.27 -2.09 -26.71
C SER A 166 16.43 -0.68 -27.29
N LYS A 167 16.83 0.29 -26.45
CA LYS A 167 17.05 1.71 -26.83
C LYS A 167 18.52 2.11 -26.85
N LEU A 168 19.43 1.17 -26.61
CA LEU A 168 20.85 1.36 -26.82
C LEU A 168 21.12 1.58 -28.32
N GLY A 169 22.13 2.36 -28.70
CA GLY A 169 22.39 2.65 -30.11
C GLY A 169 22.78 1.38 -30.88
N ASP A 170 22.48 1.34 -32.18
CA ASP A 170 22.76 0.15 -33.01
C ASP A 170 24.24 -0.26 -32.98
N ALA A 171 25.15 0.72 -32.94
CA ALA A 171 26.59 0.49 -32.82
C ALA A 171 26.94 -0.19 -31.48
N GLU A 172 26.43 0.33 -30.37
CA GLU A 172 26.66 -0.22 -29.03
C GLU A 172 26.05 -1.63 -28.87
N LEU A 173 24.88 -1.87 -29.46
CA LEU A 173 24.27 -3.21 -29.48
C LEU A 173 25.10 -4.18 -30.31
N ALA A 174 25.64 -3.75 -31.45
CA ALA A 174 26.56 -4.55 -32.25
C ALA A 174 27.86 -4.86 -31.49
N HIS A 175 28.40 -3.91 -30.71
CA HIS A 175 29.53 -4.15 -29.81
C HIS A 175 29.21 -5.21 -28.73
N LEU A 176 27.99 -5.19 -28.21
CA LEU A 176 27.52 -6.23 -27.30
C LEU A 176 27.17 -7.56 -28.02
N GLY A 177 27.29 -7.63 -29.34
CA GLY A 177 26.98 -8.83 -30.13
C GLY A 177 25.49 -9.16 -30.18
N THR A 178 24.61 -8.15 -30.15
CA THR A 178 23.15 -8.33 -30.16
C THR A 178 22.45 -7.28 -31.02
N THR A 179 21.13 -7.38 -31.14
CA THR A 179 20.29 -6.42 -31.86
C THR A 179 19.14 -5.95 -30.97
N ALA A 180 18.58 -4.78 -31.26
CA ALA A 180 17.43 -4.25 -30.52
C ALA A 180 16.24 -5.23 -30.56
N GLN A 181 16.04 -5.90 -31.70
CA GLN A 181 15.00 -6.90 -31.89
C GLN A 181 15.23 -8.14 -31.02
N ALA A 182 16.46 -8.67 -30.98
CA ALA A 182 16.80 -9.83 -30.17
C ALA A 182 16.62 -9.55 -28.66
N VAL A 183 17.05 -8.37 -28.19
CA VAL A 183 16.83 -7.93 -26.81
C VAL A 183 15.34 -7.78 -26.52
N HIS A 184 14.58 -7.17 -27.43
CA HIS A 184 13.13 -7.01 -27.28
C HIS A 184 12.42 -8.36 -27.17
N ASP A 185 12.69 -9.29 -28.10
CA ASP A 185 11.99 -10.58 -28.15
C ASP A 185 12.32 -11.45 -26.93
N PHE A 186 13.55 -11.37 -26.44
CA PHE A 186 13.94 -12.01 -25.19
C PHE A 186 13.24 -11.40 -23.97
N THR A 187 13.20 -10.06 -23.87
CA THR A 187 12.68 -9.37 -22.68
C THR A 187 11.15 -9.33 -22.61
N LEU A 188 10.46 -9.28 -23.75
CA LEU A 188 9.00 -9.18 -23.84
C LEU A 188 8.24 -10.21 -22.97
N PRO A 189 8.50 -11.53 -23.03
CA PRO A 189 7.80 -12.50 -22.17
C PRO A 189 8.00 -12.23 -20.68
N PHE A 190 9.19 -11.78 -20.27
CA PHE A 190 9.48 -11.41 -18.88
C PHE A 190 8.73 -10.13 -18.48
N VAL A 191 8.69 -9.11 -19.34
CA VAL A 191 7.90 -7.89 -19.08
C VAL A 191 6.42 -8.21 -18.92
N LEU A 192 5.86 -9.07 -19.79
CA LEU A 192 4.47 -9.51 -19.68
C LEU A 192 4.22 -10.29 -18.38
N ALA A 193 5.13 -11.19 -18.00
CA ALA A 193 5.05 -11.90 -16.72
C ALA A 193 5.10 -10.93 -15.52
N ALA A 194 5.99 -9.93 -15.55
CA ALA A 194 6.06 -8.90 -14.52
C ALA A 194 4.75 -8.11 -14.42
N CYS A 195 4.14 -7.74 -15.56
CA CYS A 195 2.85 -7.05 -15.59
C CYS A 195 1.75 -7.90 -14.95
N VAL A 196 1.68 -9.19 -15.28
CA VAL A 196 0.70 -10.13 -14.68
C VAL A 196 0.92 -10.22 -13.16
N PHE A 197 2.16 -10.45 -12.71
CA PHE A 197 2.45 -10.55 -11.28
C PHE A 197 2.18 -9.24 -10.53
N THR A 198 2.51 -8.07 -11.10
CA THR A 198 2.18 -6.77 -10.51
C THR A 198 0.67 -6.58 -10.41
N PHE A 199 -0.07 -6.91 -11.47
CA PHE A 199 -1.53 -6.86 -11.47
C PHE A 199 -2.12 -7.73 -10.36
N LEU A 200 -1.69 -8.99 -10.25
CA LEU A 200 -2.15 -9.91 -9.20
C LEU A 200 -1.82 -9.40 -7.80
N ASN A 201 -0.59 -8.91 -7.59
CA ASN A 201 -0.18 -8.30 -6.32
C ASN A 201 -1.07 -7.10 -5.94
N MET A 202 -1.40 -6.23 -6.91
CA MET A 202 -2.26 -5.06 -6.65
C MET A 202 -3.71 -5.45 -6.40
N VAL A 203 -4.27 -6.40 -7.15
CA VAL A 203 -5.62 -6.92 -6.92
C VAL A 203 -5.74 -7.49 -5.51
N MET A 204 -4.80 -8.35 -5.11
CA MET A 204 -4.77 -8.89 -3.75
C MET A 204 -4.65 -7.78 -2.69
N SER A 205 -3.77 -6.80 -2.91
CA SER A 205 -3.58 -5.66 -2.01
C SER A 205 -4.86 -4.83 -1.84
N VAL A 206 -5.57 -4.54 -2.93
CA VAL A 206 -6.82 -3.77 -2.91
C VAL A 206 -7.96 -4.55 -2.27
N ILE A 207 -8.11 -5.84 -2.59
CA ILE A 207 -9.10 -6.71 -1.94
C ILE A 207 -8.88 -6.71 -0.43
N ARG A 208 -7.63 -6.91 0.02
CA ARG A 208 -7.24 -6.87 1.43
C ARG A 208 -7.55 -5.51 2.06
N ASN A 209 -7.08 -4.41 1.44
CA ASN A 209 -7.29 -3.06 1.96
C ASN A 209 -8.78 -2.71 2.02
N GLY A 210 -9.61 -3.28 1.15
CA GLY A 210 -11.06 -3.13 1.20
C GLY A 210 -11.69 -3.62 2.51
N TYR A 211 -11.13 -4.64 3.16
CA TYR A 211 -11.60 -5.14 4.45
C TYR A 211 -11.21 -4.21 5.61
N SER A 212 -10.05 -3.57 5.55
CA SER A 212 -9.52 -2.61 6.53
C SER A 212 -9.78 -1.15 6.15
N LEU A 213 -10.55 -0.88 5.10
CA LEU A 213 -10.89 0.47 4.65
C LEU A 213 -11.92 1.09 5.58
N ASP A 214 -11.55 2.17 6.26
CA ASP A 214 -12.53 3.05 6.89
C ASP A 214 -13.29 3.81 5.80
N ARG A 215 -14.62 3.65 5.77
CA ARG A 215 -15.49 4.24 4.75
C ARG A 215 -16.11 5.56 5.18
N ASP A 216 -15.88 5.99 6.42
CA ASP A 216 -16.33 7.29 6.90
C ASP A 216 -15.23 8.35 6.68
N SER A 217 -13.97 7.92 6.58
CA SER A 217 -12.85 8.77 6.18
C SER A 217 -12.77 9.01 4.67
N LYS A 218 -13.02 10.26 4.25
CA LYS A 218 -12.84 10.71 2.85
C LYS A 218 -11.42 10.47 2.33
N LEU A 219 -10.41 10.67 3.18
CA LEU A 219 -9.01 10.44 2.82
C LEU A 219 -8.78 8.96 2.51
N ALA A 220 -9.26 8.07 3.37
CA ALA A 220 -9.11 6.62 3.18
C ALA A 220 -9.77 6.16 1.87
N ILE A 221 -10.99 6.64 1.56
CA ILE A 221 -11.67 6.36 0.29
C ILE A 221 -10.84 6.85 -0.90
N ARG A 222 -10.30 8.08 -0.85
CA ARG A 222 -9.50 8.65 -1.93
C ARG A 222 -8.24 7.82 -2.18
N LEU A 223 -7.53 7.45 -1.12
CA LEU A 223 -6.35 6.58 -1.21
C LEU A 223 -6.71 5.22 -1.79
N ASN A 224 -7.84 4.61 -1.38
CA ASN A 224 -8.28 3.33 -1.95
C ASN A 224 -8.66 3.44 -3.44
N ARG A 225 -9.28 4.55 -3.86
CA ARG A 225 -9.55 4.82 -5.29
C ARG A 225 -8.27 5.00 -6.08
N PHE A 226 -7.28 5.68 -5.52
CA PHE A 226 -5.96 5.78 -6.11
C PHE A 226 -5.33 4.38 -6.30
N LEU A 227 -5.38 3.52 -5.28
CA LEU A 227 -4.91 2.14 -5.40
C LEU A 227 -5.66 1.33 -6.46
N LEU A 228 -6.97 1.52 -6.60
CA LEU A 228 -7.76 0.91 -7.67
C LEU A 228 -7.29 1.35 -9.07
N ALA A 229 -6.97 2.64 -9.26
CA ALA A 229 -6.42 3.13 -10.52
C ALA A 229 -5.03 2.54 -10.80
N MET A 230 -4.22 2.34 -9.74
CA MET A 230 -2.89 1.74 -9.88
C MET A 230 -2.92 0.31 -10.40
N ILE A 231 -4.00 -0.47 -10.17
CA ILE A 231 -4.13 -1.84 -10.69
C ILE A 231 -3.86 -1.90 -12.20
N LEU A 232 -4.30 -0.89 -12.95
CA LEU A 232 -4.07 -0.81 -14.40
C LEU A 232 -2.85 0.04 -14.73
N LEU A 233 -2.64 1.15 -14.02
CA LEU A 233 -1.55 2.07 -14.33
C LEU A 233 -0.17 1.45 -14.09
N ALA A 234 0.02 0.68 -13.01
CA ALA A 234 1.34 0.14 -12.68
C ALA A 234 1.81 -0.94 -13.67
N PRO A 235 1.00 -1.96 -14.05
CA PRO A 235 1.37 -2.88 -15.12
C PRO A 235 1.59 -2.15 -16.45
N TRP A 236 0.76 -1.15 -16.79
CA TRP A 236 0.97 -0.32 -17.98
C TRP A 236 2.32 0.43 -17.94
N ALA A 237 2.71 0.97 -16.79
CA ALA A 237 3.99 1.65 -16.62
C ALA A 237 5.18 0.68 -16.73
N ILE A 238 5.06 -0.54 -16.17
CA ILE A 238 6.07 -1.59 -16.32
C ILE A 238 6.20 -2.02 -17.79
N TYR A 239 5.07 -2.20 -18.49
CA TYR A 239 5.07 -2.53 -19.91
C TYR A 239 5.78 -1.45 -20.73
N ASN A 240 5.39 -0.19 -20.58
CA ASN A 240 6.01 0.92 -21.31
C ASN A 240 7.48 1.11 -20.92
N GLY A 241 7.82 1.01 -19.64
CA GLY A 241 9.20 1.12 -19.17
C GLY A 241 10.09 -0.03 -19.66
N GLY A 242 9.59 -1.27 -19.65
CA GLY A 242 10.33 -2.45 -20.06
C GLY A 242 10.50 -2.58 -21.57
N VAL A 243 9.48 -2.24 -22.35
CA VAL A 243 9.49 -2.37 -23.82
C VAL A 243 10.05 -1.12 -24.49
N ASN A 244 9.59 0.06 -24.09
CA ASN A 244 9.93 1.32 -24.75
C ASN A 244 11.00 2.12 -24.00
N GLY A 245 11.26 1.79 -22.74
CA GLY A 245 12.19 2.51 -21.90
C GLY A 245 13.62 1.99 -22.00
N PRO A 246 14.58 2.77 -21.49
CA PRO A 246 15.96 2.35 -21.41
C PRO A 246 16.11 1.48 -20.15
N ILE A 247 15.62 0.24 -20.16
CA ILE A 247 15.70 -0.69 -19.02
C ILE A 247 16.53 -1.92 -19.42
N PRO A 248 17.70 -2.15 -18.78
CA PRO A 248 18.54 -3.33 -19.01
C PRO A 248 17.82 -4.65 -18.74
N VAL A 249 18.22 -5.70 -19.47
CA VAL A 249 17.73 -7.08 -19.30
C VAL A 249 17.79 -7.52 -17.84
N ALA A 250 18.89 -7.24 -17.13
CA ALA A 250 19.03 -7.56 -15.71
C ALA A 250 17.94 -6.94 -14.83
N ILE A 251 17.51 -5.71 -15.12
CA ILE A 251 16.44 -5.03 -14.36
C ILE A 251 15.07 -5.67 -14.67
N VAL A 252 14.84 -6.09 -15.92
CA VAL A 252 13.62 -6.82 -16.30
C VAL A 252 13.52 -8.16 -15.56
N LEU A 253 14.61 -8.94 -15.53
CA LEU A 253 14.67 -10.19 -14.77
C LEU A 253 14.42 -9.97 -13.28
N TYR A 254 15.01 -8.91 -12.72
CA TYR A 254 14.74 -8.47 -11.36
C TYR A 254 13.25 -8.14 -11.16
N TRP A 255 12.59 -7.42 -12.07
CA TRP A 255 11.16 -7.11 -11.94
C TRP A 255 10.30 -8.37 -11.88
N VAL A 256 10.57 -9.37 -12.70
CA VAL A 256 9.86 -10.65 -12.66
C VAL A 256 10.10 -11.35 -11.32
N ALA A 257 11.36 -11.54 -10.95
CA ALA A 257 11.77 -12.17 -9.70
C ALA A 257 11.11 -11.51 -8.48
N ASN A 258 11.17 -10.18 -8.42
CA ASN A 258 10.63 -9.37 -7.34
C ASN A 258 9.11 -9.48 -7.26
N ASN A 259 8.38 -9.38 -8.36
CA ASN A 259 6.93 -9.45 -8.35
C ASN A 259 6.42 -10.88 -8.06
N LEU A 260 7.07 -11.90 -8.63
CA LEU A 260 6.78 -13.30 -8.34
C LEU A 260 7.02 -13.63 -6.87
N TRP A 261 8.17 -13.22 -6.33
CA TRP A 261 8.46 -13.44 -4.92
C TRP A 261 7.47 -12.70 -4.02
N THR A 262 7.09 -11.46 -4.37
CA THR A 262 6.06 -10.72 -3.63
C THR A 262 4.74 -11.47 -3.59
N LEU A 263 4.33 -12.09 -4.71
CA LEU A 263 3.12 -12.88 -4.81
C LEU A 263 3.20 -14.12 -3.89
N ILE A 264 4.30 -14.86 -3.96
CA ILE A 264 4.54 -16.06 -3.13
C ILE A 264 4.59 -15.69 -1.64
N GLN A 265 5.39 -14.68 -1.28
CA GLN A 265 5.52 -14.20 0.09
C GLN A 265 4.17 -13.72 0.64
N ASN A 266 3.40 -12.96 -0.13
CA ASN A 266 2.06 -12.54 0.28
C ASN A 266 1.13 -13.73 0.47
N ALA A 267 1.15 -14.72 -0.43
CA ALA A 267 0.33 -15.93 -0.27
C ALA A 267 0.66 -16.68 1.03
N ILE A 268 1.95 -16.85 1.35
CA ILE A 268 2.41 -17.50 2.59
C ILE A 268 1.99 -16.68 3.81
N LEU A 269 2.36 -15.40 3.86
CA LEU A 269 2.08 -14.55 5.03
C LEU A 269 0.58 -14.36 5.25
N TYR A 270 -0.22 -14.21 4.19
CA TYR A 270 -1.66 -14.02 4.31
C TYR A 270 -2.35 -15.29 4.78
N THR A 271 -1.90 -16.44 4.29
CA THR A 271 -2.38 -17.74 4.76
C THR A 271 -2.05 -17.92 6.24
N GLY A 272 -0.80 -17.64 6.65
CA GLY A 272 -0.40 -17.69 8.04
C GLY A 272 -1.20 -16.74 8.94
N ILE A 273 -1.44 -15.50 8.52
CA ILE A 273 -2.27 -14.54 9.28
C ILE A 273 -3.73 -15.01 9.36
N ARG A 274 -4.29 -15.56 8.28
CA ARG A 274 -5.65 -16.09 8.28
C ARG A 274 -5.81 -17.28 9.23
N LEU A 275 -4.81 -18.16 9.29
CA LEU A 275 -4.82 -19.33 10.18
C LEU A 275 -4.62 -18.94 11.64
N LYS A 276 -3.69 -18.02 11.93
CA LYS A 276 -3.39 -17.60 13.31
C LYS A 276 -4.39 -16.61 13.89
N TYR A 277 -5.01 -15.78 13.04
CA TYR A 277 -5.97 -14.75 13.42
C TYR A 277 -7.22 -14.84 12.53
N PRO A 278 -8.05 -15.88 12.72
CA PRO A 278 -9.30 -16.04 11.98
C PRO A 278 -10.27 -14.89 12.30
N TYR A 279 -11.26 -14.70 11.42
CA TYR A 279 -12.33 -13.74 11.69
C TYR A 279 -13.25 -14.30 12.78
N ASP A 280 -13.54 -13.49 13.79
CA ASP A 280 -14.52 -13.80 14.83
C ASP A 280 -15.96 -13.67 14.30
N GLU A 281 -16.92 -14.26 15.01
CA GLU A 281 -18.33 -14.21 14.63
C GLU A 281 -18.86 -12.77 14.64
N ASP A 282 -18.47 -11.97 15.63
CA ASP A 282 -18.80 -10.55 15.74
C ASP A 282 -18.45 -9.76 14.47
N TYR A 283 -17.25 -9.97 13.91
CA TYR A 283 -16.85 -9.33 12.66
C TYR A 283 -17.65 -9.83 11.47
N LEU A 284 -17.92 -11.13 11.40
CA LEU A 284 -18.69 -11.72 10.31
C LEU A 284 -20.14 -11.20 10.31
N GLU A 285 -20.75 -11.09 11.47
CA GLU A 285 -22.07 -10.49 11.66
C GLU A 285 -22.06 -9.02 11.24
N PHE A 286 -21.11 -8.23 11.77
CA PHE A 286 -20.92 -6.83 11.39
C PHE A 286 -20.81 -6.66 9.86
N GLN A 287 -20.12 -7.57 9.17
CA GLN A 287 -20.03 -7.54 7.72
C GLN A 287 -21.36 -7.86 7.01
N ARG A 288 -22.15 -8.81 7.53
CA ARG A 288 -23.48 -9.15 6.99
C ARG A 288 -24.44 -7.99 7.15
N GLU A 289 -24.54 -7.44 8.35
CA GLU A 289 -25.37 -6.26 8.65
C GLU A 289 -25.00 -5.10 7.75
N ARG A 290 -23.71 -4.80 7.63
CA ARG A 290 -23.24 -3.69 6.80
C ARG A 290 -23.56 -3.89 5.32
N LYS A 291 -23.38 -5.12 4.79
CA LYS A 291 -23.75 -5.42 3.40
C LYS A 291 -25.26 -5.30 3.18
N ALA A 292 -26.07 -5.79 4.11
CA ALA A 292 -27.52 -5.66 4.06
C ALA A 292 -27.96 -4.20 4.08
N ALA A 293 -27.42 -3.40 5.02
CA ALA A 293 -27.69 -1.97 5.12
C ALA A 293 -27.33 -1.19 3.85
N ILE A 294 -26.15 -1.45 3.26
CA ILE A 294 -25.74 -0.80 1.99
C ILE A 294 -26.69 -1.18 0.84
N LYS A 295 -27.08 -2.46 0.76
CA LYS A 295 -28.00 -2.95 -0.27
C LYS A 295 -29.37 -2.28 -0.11
N GLN A 296 -29.90 -2.27 1.11
CA GLN A 296 -31.18 -1.66 1.46
C GLN A 296 -31.19 -0.15 1.15
N ALA A 297 -30.20 0.60 1.65
CA ALA A 297 -30.08 2.04 1.37
C ALA A 297 -30.00 2.34 -0.14
N LYS A 298 -29.33 1.49 -0.94
CA LYS A 298 -29.28 1.64 -2.40
C LYS A 298 -30.63 1.34 -3.07
N VAL A 299 -31.42 0.42 -2.53
CA VAL A 299 -32.78 0.14 -3.02
C VAL A 299 -33.70 1.31 -2.67
N GLU A 300 -33.70 1.74 -1.41
CA GLU A 300 -34.51 2.85 -0.91
C GLU A 300 -34.22 4.14 -1.68
N SER A 301 -32.94 4.52 -1.81
CA SER A 301 -32.54 5.71 -2.59
C SER A 301 -33.02 5.64 -4.05
N LYS A 302 -32.95 4.46 -4.69
CA LYS A 302 -33.47 4.28 -6.06
C LYS A 302 -34.99 4.35 -6.14
N GLN A 303 -35.70 3.81 -5.15
CA GLN A 303 -37.16 3.85 -5.09
C GLN A 303 -37.64 5.29 -4.85
N GLU A 304 -37.01 5.99 -3.92
CA GLU A 304 -37.27 7.39 -3.60
C GLU A 304 -37.01 8.28 -4.82
N ASP A 305 -35.88 8.12 -5.52
CA ASP A 305 -35.58 8.88 -6.74
C ASP A 305 -36.58 8.62 -7.88
N LYS A 306 -37.09 7.38 -7.99
CA LYS A 306 -38.15 7.03 -8.95
C LYS A 306 -39.47 7.70 -8.56
N LEU A 307 -39.85 7.63 -7.29
CA LEU A 307 -41.06 8.22 -6.76
C LEU A 307 -41.05 9.75 -6.96
N LEU A 308 -39.97 10.43 -6.59
CA LEU A 308 -39.78 11.87 -6.85
C LEU A 308 -39.98 12.23 -8.32
N LYS A 309 -39.42 11.45 -9.25
CA LYS A 309 -39.58 11.69 -10.70
C LYS A 309 -41.03 11.48 -11.16
N GLN A 310 -41.73 10.49 -10.61
CA GLN A 310 -43.12 10.22 -10.92
C GLN A 310 -44.05 11.31 -10.39
N LEU A 311 -43.91 11.65 -9.10
CA LEU A 311 -44.69 12.70 -8.45
C LEU A 311 -44.45 14.05 -9.12
N LYS A 312 -43.21 14.41 -9.46
CA LYS A 312 -42.90 15.64 -10.22
C LYS A 312 -43.65 15.74 -11.56
N ARG A 313 -43.86 14.61 -12.25
CA ARG A 313 -44.61 14.57 -13.52
C ARG A 313 -46.11 14.74 -13.28
N LYS A 314 -46.66 14.09 -12.24
CA LYS A 314 -48.08 14.13 -11.88
C LYS A 314 -48.51 15.47 -11.26
N ALA A 315 -47.62 16.11 -10.51
CA ALA A 315 -47.82 17.41 -9.85
C ALA A 315 -48.24 18.56 -10.80
N ARG A 316 -48.09 18.38 -12.12
CA ARG A 316 -48.60 19.34 -13.13
C ARG A 316 -50.11 19.29 -13.33
N ARG A 317 -50.77 18.20 -12.92
CA ARG A 317 -52.18 17.91 -13.20
C ARG A 317 -52.98 17.50 -11.96
N ASP A 318 -52.30 17.07 -10.92
CA ASP A 318 -52.87 16.51 -9.70
C ASP A 318 -52.26 17.24 -8.49
N GLU A 319 -53.12 17.90 -7.73
CA GLU A 319 -52.75 18.71 -6.57
C GLU A 319 -52.30 17.83 -5.39
N ALA A 320 -52.91 16.66 -5.20
CA ALA A 320 -52.47 15.70 -4.19
C ALA A 320 -51.06 15.17 -4.50
N ALA A 321 -50.76 14.91 -5.77
CA ALA A 321 -49.41 14.51 -6.19
C ALA A 321 -48.36 15.62 -6.05
N LYS A 322 -48.79 16.90 -6.05
CA LYS A 322 -47.93 18.05 -5.81
C LYS A 322 -47.58 18.17 -4.32
N GLU A 323 -48.56 17.99 -3.43
CA GLU A 323 -48.35 17.96 -1.99
C GLU A 323 -47.37 16.85 -1.58
N GLU A 324 -47.56 15.62 -2.07
CA GLU A 324 -46.69 14.48 -1.76
C GLU A 324 -45.24 14.70 -2.26
N TYR A 325 -45.08 15.35 -3.43
CA TYR A 325 -43.76 15.72 -3.96
C TYR A 325 -43.04 16.74 -3.07
N GLU A 326 -43.77 17.76 -2.62
CA GLU A 326 -43.23 18.81 -1.75
C GLU A 326 -42.88 18.27 -0.36
N GLU A 327 -43.70 17.37 0.20
CA GLU A 327 -43.43 16.68 1.46
C GLU A 327 -42.15 15.84 1.37
N LEU A 328 -41.98 15.06 0.31
CA LEU A 328 -40.79 14.22 0.13
C LEU A 328 -39.51 15.06 -0.07
N LEU A 329 -39.61 16.19 -0.78
CA LEU A 329 -38.52 17.16 -0.87
C LEU A 329 -38.20 17.80 0.47
N ALA A 330 -39.22 18.15 1.26
CA ALA A 330 -39.04 18.71 2.60
C ALA A 330 -38.34 17.71 3.52
N LYS A 331 -38.73 16.42 3.50
CA LYS A 331 -38.04 15.34 4.24
C LYS A 331 -36.57 15.23 3.85
N ARG A 332 -36.23 15.29 2.56
CA ARG A 332 -34.82 15.31 2.09
C ARG A 332 -34.04 16.51 2.59
N LYS A 333 -34.64 17.70 2.54
CA LYS A 333 -34.01 18.93 3.04
C LYS A 333 -33.79 18.84 4.56
N GLN A 334 -34.79 18.40 5.31
CA GLN A 334 -34.70 18.24 6.76
C GLN A 334 -33.57 17.27 7.13
N ALA A 335 -33.52 16.09 6.50
CA ALA A 335 -32.44 15.13 6.75
C ALA A 335 -31.04 15.69 6.42
N GLN A 336 -30.93 16.54 5.39
CA GLN A 336 -29.67 17.23 5.08
C GLN A 336 -29.31 18.28 6.13
N GLU A 337 -30.27 19.05 6.63
CA GLU A 337 -30.06 20.03 7.68
C GLU A 337 -29.71 19.36 9.01
N ASP A 338 -30.39 18.29 9.40
CA ASP A 338 -30.09 17.49 10.59
C ASP A 338 -28.65 16.94 10.53
N ALA A 339 -28.23 16.41 9.38
CA ALA A 339 -26.87 15.92 9.17
C ALA A 339 -25.82 17.05 9.23
N LYS A 340 -26.16 18.27 8.78
CA LYS A 340 -25.28 19.45 8.91
C LYS A 340 -25.21 19.91 10.37
N ALA A 341 -26.33 19.96 11.08
CA ALA A 341 -26.41 20.33 12.48
C ALA A 341 -25.57 19.39 13.34
N LEU A 342 -25.71 18.08 13.15
CA LEU A 342 -24.91 17.07 13.86
C LEU A 342 -23.40 17.25 13.60
N ARG A 343 -23.00 17.51 12.35
CA ARG A 343 -21.59 17.79 12.01
C ARG A 343 -21.07 19.05 12.69
N LYS A 344 -21.90 20.10 12.75
CA LYS A 344 -21.56 21.34 13.44
C LYS A 344 -21.38 21.08 14.94
N GLN A 345 -22.29 20.32 15.56
CA GLN A 345 -22.20 19.93 16.97
C GLN A 345 -20.92 19.14 17.28
N LYS A 346 -20.60 18.09 16.50
CA LYS A 346 -19.33 17.35 16.62
C LYS A 346 -18.10 18.25 16.47
N SER A 347 -18.14 19.20 15.54
CA SER A 347 -17.04 20.16 15.33
C SER A 347 -16.89 21.13 16.51
N THR A 348 -17.98 21.57 17.11
CA THR A 348 -17.95 22.45 18.29
C THR A 348 -17.36 21.71 19.49
N ALA A 349 -17.85 20.49 19.77
CA ALA A 349 -17.32 19.63 20.84
C ALA A 349 -15.82 19.38 20.69
N MET A 350 -15.33 19.14 19.46
CA MET A 350 -13.91 18.96 19.20
C MET A 350 -13.07 20.22 19.48
N ARG A 351 -13.60 21.41 19.17
CA ARG A 351 -12.93 22.68 19.46
C ARG A 351 -12.88 22.95 20.96
N GLU A 352 -13.97 22.69 21.65
CA GLU A 352 -14.07 22.84 23.11
C GLU A 352 -13.06 21.92 23.83
N LEU A 353 -13.04 20.63 23.50
CA LEU A 353 -12.06 19.68 24.05
C LEU A 353 -10.61 20.10 23.74
N SER A 354 -10.36 20.60 22.53
CA SER A 354 -9.02 21.09 22.16
C SER A 354 -8.61 22.35 22.93
N ALA A 355 -9.57 23.21 23.30
CA ALA A 355 -9.33 24.38 24.14
C ALA A 355 -9.01 23.97 25.57
N ARG A 356 -9.83 23.09 26.17
CA ARG A 356 -9.60 22.53 27.52
C ARG A 356 -8.20 21.93 27.66
N ARG A 357 -7.79 21.07 26.72
CA ARG A 357 -6.44 20.46 26.71
C ARG A 357 -5.30 21.46 26.54
N ARG A 358 -5.54 22.62 25.91
CA ARG A 358 -4.53 23.68 25.80
C ARG A 358 -4.40 24.44 27.12
N GLU A 359 -5.51 24.67 27.79
CA GLU A 359 -5.55 25.29 29.12
C GLU A 359 -4.89 24.40 30.17
N GLU A 360 -5.21 23.10 30.21
CA GLU A 360 -4.55 22.12 31.08
C GLU A 360 -3.04 22.10 30.90
N LYS A 361 -2.57 22.01 29.64
CA LYS A 361 -1.12 22.04 29.34
C LYS A 361 -0.47 23.38 29.67
N ALA A 362 -1.21 24.48 29.65
CA ALA A 362 -0.71 25.78 30.06
C ALA A 362 -0.54 25.85 31.58
N LYS A 363 -1.51 25.32 32.35
CA LYS A 363 -1.46 25.19 33.81
C LYS A 363 -0.34 24.26 34.28
N GLU A 364 -0.22 23.09 33.65
CA GLU A 364 0.87 22.12 33.92
C GLU A 364 2.26 22.75 33.69
N LYS A 365 2.42 23.56 32.63
CA LYS A 365 3.65 24.31 32.38
C LYS A 365 3.89 25.48 33.33
N ALA A 366 2.83 26.02 33.93
CA ALA A 366 2.90 27.09 34.92
C ALA A 366 3.19 26.58 36.34
N GLY A 367 3.23 25.25 36.55
CA GLY A 367 3.44 24.64 37.86
C GLY A 367 2.22 24.72 38.78
N GLU A 368 1.04 24.99 38.22
CA GLU A 368 -0.24 24.89 38.92
C GLU A 368 -0.71 23.43 38.84
N ASP A 369 -0.89 22.79 40.00
CA ASP A 369 -1.36 21.40 40.07
C ASP A 369 -2.76 21.29 39.42
N PRO A 370 -3.04 20.25 38.61
CA PRO A 370 -4.35 20.11 37.99
C PRO A 370 -5.41 19.89 39.09
N GLN A 371 -6.39 20.78 39.18
CA GLN A 371 -7.60 20.48 39.95
C GLN A 371 -8.27 19.23 39.33
N PRO A 372 -8.65 18.22 40.13
CA PRO A 372 -9.39 17.07 39.63
C PRO A 372 -10.68 17.56 38.95
N SER A 373 -11.02 16.98 37.80
CA SER A 373 -12.34 17.13 37.21
C SER A 373 -13.40 16.74 38.25
N GLN A 374 -14.48 17.52 38.34
CA GLN A 374 -15.56 17.37 39.33
C GLN A 374 -16.29 16.00 39.34
N ASP A 375 -15.90 15.06 38.48
CA ASP A 375 -16.49 13.73 38.36
C ASP A 375 -15.81 12.66 39.24
N GLU A 376 -14.69 12.95 39.93
CA GLU A 376 -14.08 12.01 40.90
C GLU A 376 -14.73 12.07 42.30
N GLU A 377 -15.63 13.03 42.56
CA GLU A 377 -16.31 13.18 43.86
C GLU A 377 -17.67 12.44 43.96
N GLU A 378 -18.17 11.85 42.87
CA GLU A 378 -19.46 11.12 42.85
C GLU A 378 -19.37 9.61 42.48
N ALA A 379 -18.17 9.00 42.58
CA ALA A 379 -17.99 7.55 42.36
C ALA A 379 -18.03 6.72 43.64
#